data_AF-A0A9X9MHG3-F1
#
_entry.id   AF-A0A9X9MHG3-F1
#
_cell.length_a   1.000
_cell.length_b   1.000
_cell.length_c   1.000
_cell.angle_alpha   90.00
_cell.angle_beta   90.00
_cell.angle_gamma   90.00
#
_symmetry.space_group_name_H-M   'P 1'
#
loop_
_entity.id
_entity.type
_entity.pdbx_description
1 polymer ?
#
loop_
_entity_poly.entity_id
_entity_poly.type
_entity_poly.pdbx_seq_one_letter_code
_entity_poly.pdbx_strand_id
1 'polypeptide(L)'
;MRFSSIAIIFQSASIFTTTLAARRTSHLDDLFKVFDCNGYFIRYPQFSSSQRSETFHSGQGRMSRSWSAQLDYLLQRPGDERVVLFGNGASHALKYYSLDTLATGNFVDSWINNMEFIIAIDNLDRACGIIMKFTSRNCSSEISCPPQESFSLCSITY
;
A
#
# COMPACT_ATOMS: atom_id res chain seq x y z
N MET A 1 26.00 34.50 -50.79
CA MET A 1 26.68 34.42 -49.48
C MET A 1 26.20 35.55 -48.58
N ARG A 2 25.36 35.26 -47.58
CA ARG A 2 25.27 36.02 -46.32
C ARG A 2 24.86 35.06 -45.21
N PHE A 3 25.62 35.12 -44.12
CA PHE A 3 25.49 34.33 -42.90
C PHE A 3 24.23 34.72 -42.11
N SER A 4 23.61 33.73 -41.47
CA SER A 4 23.01 33.79 -40.12
C SER A 4 22.59 32.34 -39.79
N SER A 5 23.44 31.56 -39.13
CA SER A 5 23.62 31.55 -37.67
C SER A 5 22.31 31.77 -36.93
N ILE A 6 21.58 30.69 -36.70
CA ILE A 6 20.93 30.39 -35.42
C ILE A 6 20.93 28.85 -35.35
N ALA A 7 22.00 28.32 -34.76
CA ALA A 7 22.02 26.95 -34.27
C ALA A 7 21.12 26.93 -33.03
N ILE A 8 19.86 26.54 -33.19
CA ILE A 8 19.06 26.13 -32.03
C ILE A 8 19.33 24.65 -31.84
N ILE A 9 20.46 24.36 -31.18
CA ILE A 9 20.58 23.11 -30.44
C ILE A 9 19.61 23.29 -29.27
N PHE A 10 18.34 22.95 -29.49
CA PHE A 10 17.49 22.64 -28.36
C PHE A 10 18.15 21.45 -27.70
N GLN A 11 18.84 21.74 -26.60
CA GLN A 11 19.18 20.77 -25.59
C GLN A 11 17.85 20.21 -25.11
N SER A 12 17.33 19.22 -25.82
CA SER A 12 16.47 18.20 -25.24
C SER A 12 17.35 17.38 -24.29
N ALA A 13 17.87 18.04 -23.26
CA ALA A 13 17.95 17.42 -21.96
C ALA A 13 16.50 17.15 -21.57
N SER A 14 15.97 16.07 -22.15
CA SER A 14 14.88 15.31 -21.58
C SER A 14 15.45 14.91 -20.23
N ILE A 15 15.22 15.77 -19.23
CA ILE A 15 15.46 15.45 -17.84
C ILE A 15 14.61 14.23 -17.65
N PHE A 16 15.25 13.07 -17.58
CA PHE A 16 14.65 11.84 -17.11
C PHE A 16 14.17 12.15 -15.70
N THR A 17 12.97 12.70 -15.57
CA THR A 17 12.21 12.63 -14.33
C THR A 17 11.92 11.16 -14.18
N THR A 18 12.85 10.46 -13.54
CA THR A 18 12.60 9.13 -13.00
C THR A 18 11.50 9.35 -11.98
N THR A 19 10.25 9.13 -12.41
CA THR A 19 9.12 8.99 -11.49
C THR A 19 9.41 7.72 -10.71
N LEU A 20 10.17 7.86 -9.61
CA LEU A 20 10.49 6.77 -8.72
C LEU A 20 9.16 6.32 -8.10
N ALA A 21 8.76 5.12 -8.48
CA ALA A 21 7.65 4.38 -7.93
C ALA A 21 8.15 3.56 -6.73
N ALA A 22 7.23 3.08 -5.89
CA ALA A 22 7.57 2.36 -4.68
C ALA A 22 8.47 1.14 -4.97
N ARG A 23 9.51 0.95 -4.17
CA ARG A 23 10.58 -0.02 -4.43
C ARG A 23 10.26 -1.40 -3.88
N ARG A 24 10.82 -2.42 -4.54
CA ARG A 24 10.80 -3.81 -4.10
C ARG A 24 12.18 -4.23 -3.59
N THR A 25 12.23 -5.15 -2.64
CA THR A 25 13.46 -5.73 -2.11
C THR A 25 13.40 -7.26 -2.15
N SER A 26 14.57 -7.92 -2.10
CA SER A 26 14.64 -9.37 -1.99
C SER A 26 14.05 -9.87 -0.68
N HIS A 27 13.41 -11.04 -0.73
CA HIS A 27 12.90 -11.72 0.47
C HIS A 27 14.01 -11.96 1.48
N LEU A 28 13.66 -11.74 2.75
CA LEU A 28 14.38 -12.22 3.92
C LEU A 28 13.53 -13.28 4.63
N ASP A 29 14.10 -13.96 5.63
CA ASP A 29 13.34 -14.78 6.56
C ASP A 29 12.22 -13.94 7.20
N ASP A 30 11.03 -14.52 7.34
CA ASP A 30 9.85 -13.86 7.89
C ASP A 30 10.10 -13.35 9.31
N LEU A 31 10.96 -14.02 10.09
CA LEU A 31 11.38 -13.60 11.43
C LEU A 31 12.06 -12.23 11.46
N PHE A 32 12.69 -11.81 10.36
CA PHE A 32 13.37 -10.52 10.24
C PHE A 32 12.52 -9.44 9.56
N LYS A 33 11.28 -9.75 9.17
CA LYS A 33 10.42 -8.77 8.49
C LYS A 33 9.78 -7.81 9.48
N VAL A 34 9.95 -6.52 9.21
CA VAL A 34 9.29 -5.44 9.94
C VAL A 34 8.59 -4.53 8.94
N PHE A 35 7.27 -4.44 9.08
CA PHE A 35 6.44 -3.52 8.30
C PHE A 35 6.07 -2.31 9.17
N ASP A 36 6.53 -1.14 8.78
CA ASP A 36 6.17 0.15 9.37
C ASP A 36 4.95 0.73 8.65
N CYS A 37 3.82 0.69 9.33
CA CYS A 37 2.54 1.24 8.88
C CYS A 37 2.28 2.59 9.59
N ASN A 38 3.00 3.64 9.19
CA ASN A 38 2.91 5.00 9.75
C ASN A 38 3.19 5.05 11.28
N GLY A 39 4.28 4.42 11.71
CA GLY A 39 4.69 4.33 13.12
C GLY A 39 4.12 3.10 13.85
N TYR A 40 3.19 2.36 13.22
CA TYR A 40 2.72 1.08 13.73
C TYR A 40 3.54 -0.07 13.12
N PHE A 41 4.38 -0.70 13.95
CA PHE A 41 5.27 -1.78 13.50
C PHE A 41 4.59 -3.15 13.60
N ILE A 42 4.51 -3.85 12.47
CA ILE A 42 3.99 -5.21 12.38
C ILE A 42 5.16 -6.17 12.12
N ARG A 43 5.36 -7.12 13.05
CA ARG A 43 6.43 -8.13 13.05
C ARG A 43 5.86 -9.54 12.94
N TYR A 44 6.75 -10.51 12.72
CA TYR A 44 6.40 -11.92 12.55
C TYR A 44 5.32 -12.44 13.50
N PRO A 45 5.43 -12.31 14.84
CA PRO A 45 4.44 -12.91 15.74
C PRO A 45 3.03 -12.38 15.52
N GLN A 46 2.89 -11.14 15.05
CA GLN A 46 1.59 -10.50 14.84
C GLN A 46 0.91 -11.01 13.57
N PHE A 47 1.64 -11.19 12.48
CA PHE A 47 1.06 -11.66 11.21
C PHE A 47 1.08 -13.18 11.05
N SER A 48 1.96 -13.90 11.75
CA SER A 48 2.02 -15.37 11.70
C SER A 48 0.90 -16.02 12.50
N SER A 49 0.47 -15.40 13.60
CA SER A 49 -0.58 -15.94 14.48
C SER A 49 -1.99 -15.48 14.10
N SER A 50 -2.10 -14.51 13.18
CA SER A 50 -3.40 -13.97 12.78
C SER A 50 -4.18 -15.02 11.99
N GLN A 51 -5.43 -15.24 12.39
CA GLN A 51 -6.32 -16.14 11.68
C GLN A 51 -6.49 -15.64 10.24
N ARG A 52 -5.98 -16.40 9.28
CA ARG A 52 -5.98 -16.04 7.87
C ARG A 52 -7.36 -16.27 7.28
N SER A 53 -8.26 -15.32 7.49
CA SER A 53 -9.48 -15.21 6.70
C SER A 53 -9.06 -14.69 5.34
N GLU A 54 -9.05 -15.55 4.32
CA GLU A 54 -8.88 -15.10 2.94
C GLU A 54 -9.95 -14.06 2.68
N THR A 55 -9.54 -12.83 2.33
CA THR A 55 -10.51 -11.76 2.09
C THR A 55 -11.22 -12.04 0.77
N PHE A 56 -12.19 -12.94 0.79
CA PHE A 56 -13.25 -12.96 -0.21
C PHE A 56 -14.10 -11.71 0.04
N HIS A 57 -13.99 -10.76 -0.89
CA HIS A 57 -14.88 -9.61 -1.07
C HIS A 57 -15.95 -9.40 0.03
N SER A 58 -15.74 -8.43 0.90
CA SER A 58 -16.85 -7.74 1.57
C SER A 58 -16.68 -6.24 1.40
N GLY A 59 -16.85 -5.80 0.15
CA GLY A 59 -17.14 -4.40 -0.14
C GLY A 59 -18.57 -4.09 0.27
N GLN A 60 -18.83 -3.84 1.55
CA GLN A 60 -19.98 -3.02 1.92
C GLN A 60 -19.61 -1.55 1.71
N GLY A 61 -19.58 -1.15 0.44
CA GLY A 61 -19.22 0.19 0.00
C GLY A 61 -18.83 0.20 -1.47
N ARG A 62 -19.26 1.23 -2.21
CA ARG A 62 -19.33 1.32 -3.69
C ARG A 62 -17.99 1.31 -4.44
N MET A 63 -16.92 0.75 -3.86
CA MET A 63 -15.58 0.67 -4.46
C MET A 63 -14.87 -0.66 -4.10
N SER A 64 -15.50 -1.78 -4.42
CA SER A 64 -14.88 -3.11 -4.37
C SER A 64 -13.83 -3.26 -5.49
N ARG A 65 -12.64 -2.64 -5.34
CA ARG A 65 -11.46 -3.00 -6.15
C ARG A 65 -10.83 -4.26 -5.57
N SER A 66 -10.29 -5.12 -6.44
CA SER A 66 -9.48 -6.25 -5.96
C SER A 66 -8.22 -5.72 -5.26
N TRP A 67 -7.74 -6.42 -4.24
CA TRP A 67 -6.51 -6.03 -3.53
C TRP A 67 -5.29 -5.98 -4.47
N SER A 68 -5.26 -6.81 -5.51
CA SER A 68 -4.24 -6.71 -6.56
C SER A 68 -4.31 -5.38 -7.31
N ALA A 69 -5.49 -4.95 -7.76
CA ALA A 69 -5.63 -3.66 -8.44
C ALA A 69 -5.32 -2.49 -7.50
N GLN A 70 -5.64 -2.63 -6.21
CA GLN A 70 -5.28 -1.63 -5.20
C GLN A 70 -3.78 -1.57 -4.98
N LEU A 71 -3.09 -2.72 -4.89
CA LEU A 71 -1.64 -2.80 -4.78
C LEU A 71 -0.97 -2.16 -6.01
N ASP A 72 -1.40 -2.52 -7.23
CA ASP A 72 -0.85 -1.96 -8.47
C ASP A 72 -1.01 -0.44 -8.51
N TYR A 73 -2.18 0.08 -8.10
CA TYR A 73 -2.41 1.51 -8.01
C TYR A 73 -1.50 2.19 -6.98
N LEU A 74 -1.29 1.57 -5.81
CA LEU A 74 -0.43 2.11 -4.76
C LEU A 74 1.05 2.09 -5.15
N LEU A 75 1.50 1.04 -5.84
CA LEU A 75 2.88 0.92 -6.32
C LEU A 75 3.20 1.99 -7.38
N GLN A 76 2.22 2.43 -8.17
CA GLN A 76 2.39 3.44 -9.22
C GLN A 76 2.41 4.89 -8.72
N ARG A 77 2.34 5.13 -7.39
CA ARG A 77 2.37 6.50 -6.86
C ARG A 77 3.72 7.17 -7.15
N PRO A 78 3.74 8.28 -7.91
CA PRO A 78 4.98 8.97 -8.23
C PRO A 78 5.58 9.62 -6.98
N GLY A 79 6.89 9.44 -6.78
CA GLY A 79 7.63 10.03 -5.66
C GLY A 79 7.61 9.21 -4.37
N ASP A 80 6.94 8.06 -4.34
CA ASP A 80 7.10 7.12 -3.23
C ASP A 80 8.37 6.31 -3.44
N GLU A 81 9.45 6.67 -2.74
CA GLU A 81 10.74 5.97 -2.84
C GLU A 81 10.90 4.83 -1.82
N ARG A 82 9.88 4.60 -0.97
CA ARG A 82 9.96 3.62 0.11
C ARG A 82 10.06 2.20 -0.44
N VAL A 83 10.76 1.34 0.30
CA VAL A 83 10.70 -0.10 0.07
C VAL A 83 9.43 -0.60 0.73
N VAL A 84 8.51 -1.20 -0.02
CA VAL A 84 7.15 -1.54 0.47
C VAL A 84 6.73 -2.97 0.20
N LEU A 85 7.51 -3.70 -0.60
CA LEU A 85 7.20 -5.05 -1.01
C LEU A 85 8.46 -5.92 -1.12
N PHE A 86 8.43 -7.11 -0.55
CA PHE A 86 9.36 -8.19 -0.85
C PHE A 86 8.95 -8.87 -2.16
N GLY A 87 9.89 -9.04 -3.08
CA GLY A 87 9.66 -9.76 -4.33
C GLY A 87 10.79 -9.58 -5.34
N ASN A 88 11.18 -10.67 -5.98
CA ASN A 88 12.22 -10.70 -7.01
C ASN A 88 11.55 -10.71 -8.41
N GLY A 89 11.15 -9.56 -8.93
CA GLY A 89 10.61 -9.45 -10.30
C GLY A 89 9.09 -9.61 -10.42
N ALA A 90 8.63 -10.12 -11.58
CA ALA A 90 7.21 -10.19 -11.96
C ALA A 90 6.38 -10.83 -10.84
N SER A 91 5.33 -10.12 -10.42
CA SER A 91 4.55 -10.46 -9.24
C SER A 91 4.03 -11.89 -9.35
N HIS A 92 4.46 -12.76 -8.45
CA HIS A 92 3.79 -14.04 -8.23
C HIS A 92 2.33 -13.76 -7.85
N ALA A 93 1.45 -14.74 -8.07
CA ALA A 93 0.06 -14.65 -7.63
C ALA A 93 0.04 -14.39 -6.12
N LEU A 94 -0.33 -13.18 -5.72
CA LEU A 94 -0.44 -12.77 -4.32
C LEU A 94 -1.82 -13.13 -3.80
N LYS A 95 -1.85 -13.69 -2.59
CA LYS A 95 -3.05 -13.87 -1.79
C LYS A 95 -3.11 -12.76 -0.74
N TYR A 96 -4.32 -12.36 -0.36
CA TYR A 96 -4.54 -11.27 0.56
C TYR A 96 -5.37 -11.74 1.75
N TYR A 97 -4.91 -11.38 2.94
CA TYR A 97 -5.55 -11.75 4.21
C TYR A 97 -5.69 -10.52 5.09
N SER A 98 -6.81 -10.41 5.79
CA SER A 98 -7.00 -9.39 6.81
C SER A 98 -6.30 -9.80 8.10
N LEU A 99 -5.65 -8.85 8.76
CA LEU A 99 -5.09 -9.01 10.11
C LEU A 99 -6.07 -8.44 11.13
N ASP A 100 -7.24 -9.09 11.25
CA ASP A 100 -8.38 -8.57 12.04
C ASP A 100 -8.04 -8.31 13.51
N THR A 101 -7.12 -9.10 14.09
CA THR A 101 -6.65 -8.94 15.47
C THR A 101 -5.84 -7.66 15.68
N LEU A 102 -5.31 -7.07 14.61
CA LEU A 102 -4.54 -5.82 14.64
C LEU A 102 -5.39 -4.61 14.25
N ALA A 103 -6.63 -4.81 13.80
CA ALA A 103 -7.50 -3.71 13.42
C ALA A 103 -7.80 -2.83 14.65
N THR A 104 -7.75 -1.51 14.47
CA THR A 104 -8.04 -0.55 15.54
C THR A 104 -9.20 0.35 15.14
N GLY A 105 -10.05 0.69 16.10
CA GLY A 105 -11.18 1.60 15.92
C GLY A 105 -11.16 2.65 17.02
N ASN A 106 -11.13 3.93 16.63
CA ASN A 106 -11.11 5.05 17.56
C ASN A 106 -12.29 5.99 17.28
N PHE A 107 -12.87 6.54 18.34
CA PHE A 107 -13.94 7.54 18.26
C PHE A 107 -13.39 8.91 18.65
N VAL A 108 -13.44 9.89 17.75
CA VAL A 108 -12.93 11.25 17.97
C VAL A 108 -13.94 12.25 17.42
N ASP A 109 -14.48 13.14 18.25
CA ASP A 109 -15.34 14.26 17.84
C ASP A 109 -16.47 13.88 16.85
N SER A 110 -17.20 12.81 17.17
CA SER A 110 -18.26 12.21 16.33
C SER A 110 -17.79 11.43 15.10
N TRP A 111 -16.48 11.22 14.92
CA TRP A 111 -15.91 10.38 13.87
C TRP A 111 -15.52 9.00 14.40
N ILE A 112 -15.91 7.95 13.68
CA ILE A 112 -15.36 6.60 13.83
C ILE A 112 -14.24 6.44 12.81
N ASN A 113 -13.02 6.25 13.31
CA ASN A 113 -11.83 6.01 12.53
C ASN A 113 -11.37 4.58 12.72
N ASN A 114 -11.44 3.77 11.66
CA ASN A 114 -11.00 2.38 11.66
C ASN A 114 -9.74 2.22 10.82
N MET A 115 -8.75 1.53 11.37
CA MET A 115 -7.53 1.13 10.69
C MET A 115 -7.50 -0.38 10.58
N GLU A 116 -7.34 -0.87 9.35
CA GLU A 116 -7.30 -2.28 9.00
C GLU A 116 -5.99 -2.57 8.25
N PHE A 117 -5.45 -3.78 8.42
CA PHE A 117 -4.20 -4.19 7.80
C PHE A 117 -4.43 -5.44 6.95
N ILE A 118 -4.00 -5.38 5.70
CA ILE A 118 -4.15 -6.46 4.73
C ILE A 118 -2.77 -6.92 4.31
N ILE A 119 -2.42 -8.16 4.66
CA ILE A 119 -1.14 -8.75 4.30
C ILE A 119 -1.22 -9.43 2.94
N ALA A 120 -0.21 -9.16 2.11
CA ALA A 120 0.02 -9.84 0.85
C ALA A 120 1.00 -11.01 1.07
N ILE A 121 0.59 -12.21 0.68
CA ILE A 121 1.35 -13.47 0.81
C ILE A 121 1.60 -14.04 -0.59
N ASP A 122 2.82 -14.50 -0.86
CA ASP A 122 3.12 -15.17 -2.13
C ASP A 122 2.69 -16.65 -2.15
N ASN A 123 2.93 -17.31 -3.27
CA ASN A 123 2.64 -18.73 -3.45
C ASN A 123 3.52 -19.67 -2.61
N LEU A 124 4.58 -19.17 -1.96
CA LEU A 124 5.45 -19.89 -1.04
C LEU A 124 5.09 -19.60 0.43
N ASP A 125 3.93 -18.99 0.66
CA ASP A 125 3.43 -18.62 1.98
C ASP A 125 4.26 -17.57 2.72
N ARG A 126 5.04 -16.76 1.99
CA ARG A 126 5.91 -15.74 2.58
C ARG A 126 5.23 -14.38 2.58
N ALA A 127 5.41 -13.63 3.68
CA ALA A 127 4.92 -12.26 3.77
C ALA A 127 5.63 -11.33 2.76
N CYS A 128 4.88 -10.73 1.85
CA CYS A 128 5.42 -9.82 0.83
C CYS A 128 5.28 -8.35 1.22
N GLY A 129 4.14 -7.94 1.77
CA GLY A 129 3.88 -6.54 2.09
C GLY A 129 2.57 -6.39 2.83
N ILE A 130 2.32 -5.19 3.34
CA ILE A 130 1.08 -4.87 4.05
C ILE A 130 0.47 -3.60 3.45
N ILE A 131 -0.82 -3.68 3.13
CA ILE A 131 -1.66 -2.54 2.76
C ILE A 131 -2.38 -2.11 4.03
N MET A 132 -2.24 -0.85 4.41
CA MET A 132 -3.03 -0.23 5.46
C MET A 132 -4.24 0.46 4.83
N LYS A 133 -5.43 0.10 5.31
CA LYS A 133 -6.69 0.76 4.98
C LYS A 133 -7.14 1.60 6.17
N PHE A 134 -7.41 2.87 5.93
CA PHE A 134 -7.99 3.76 6.93
C PHE A 134 -9.38 4.19 6.47
N THR A 135 -10.37 4.00 7.34
CA THR A 135 -11.78 4.32 7.09
C THR A 135 -12.24 5.33 8.13
N SER A 136 -12.75 6.47 7.69
CA SER A 136 -13.32 7.50 8.56
C SER A 136 -14.81 7.66 8.27
N ARG A 137 -15.64 7.71 9.31
CA ARG A 137 -17.09 7.90 9.21
C ARG A 137 -17.53 8.97 10.19
N ASN A 138 -18.22 10.00 9.72
CA ASN A 138 -18.86 10.96 10.61
C ASN A 138 -20.24 10.43 11.03
N CYS A 139 -20.46 10.30 12.34
CA CYS A 139 -21.72 9.83 12.91
C CYS A 139 -22.55 10.95 13.56
N SER A 140 -22.26 12.22 13.28
CA SER A 140 -22.91 13.36 13.94
C SER A 140 -24.37 13.62 13.54
N SER A 141 -24.96 12.87 12.61
CA SER A 141 -26.40 13.01 12.25
C SER A 141 -26.99 11.73 11.65
N GLU A 142 -28.25 11.44 11.96
CA GLU A 142 -29.06 10.25 11.61
C GLU A 142 -29.24 9.94 10.10
N ILE A 143 -28.44 10.53 9.20
CA ILE A 143 -28.53 10.30 7.76
C ILE A 143 -27.18 9.77 7.28
N SER A 144 -27.08 8.43 7.18
CA SER A 144 -26.12 7.63 6.40
C SER A 144 -24.96 8.44 5.77
N CYS A 145 -23.90 8.68 6.53
CA CYS A 145 -22.69 9.28 5.99
C CYS A 145 -21.83 8.22 5.26
N PRO A 146 -21.43 8.45 4.00
CA PRO A 146 -20.58 7.52 3.29
C PRO A 146 -19.19 7.47 3.94
N PRO A 147 -18.58 6.29 4.12
CA PRO A 147 -17.23 6.18 4.63
C PRO A 147 -16.23 6.85 3.69
N GLN A 148 -15.28 7.60 4.26
CA GLN A 148 -14.08 8.03 3.56
C GLN A 148 -13.00 6.96 3.76
N GLU A 149 -12.57 6.34 2.67
CA GLU A 149 -11.53 5.31 2.70
C GLU A 149 -10.24 5.85 2.07
N SER A 150 -9.11 5.54 2.72
CA SER A 150 -7.78 5.79 2.18
C SER A 150 -6.90 4.56 2.35
N PHE A 151 -5.96 4.40 1.42
CA PHE A 151 -5.08 3.25 1.37
C PHE A 151 -3.63 3.70 1.25
N SER A 152 -2.74 2.96 1.90
CA SER A 152 -1.30 3.18 1.85
C SER A 152 -0.54 1.86 2.00
N LEU A 153 0.69 1.82 1.50
CA LEU A 153 1.59 0.70 1.73
C LEU A 153 2.46 0.97 2.95
N CYS A 154 2.61 -0.06 3.78
CA CYS A 154 3.57 -0.05 4.86
C CYS A 154 4.99 -0.18 4.30
N SER A 155 5.93 0.58 4.85
CA SER A 155 7.33 0.49 4.47
C SER A 155 8.03 -0.67 5.17
N ILE A 156 8.99 -1.28 4.50
CA ILE A 156 9.85 -2.32 5.02
C ILE A 156 11.05 -1.64 5.70
N THR A 157 11.31 -2.03 6.93
CA THR A 157 12.44 -1.56 7.74
C THR A 157 13.29 -2.74 8.21
N TYR A 158 14.57 -2.50 8.48
CA TYR A 158 15.57 -3.50 8.88
C TYR A 158 16.12 -3.14 10.26
#